data_AF-A0A1I6L2J3-F1
#
_entry.id   AF-A0A1I6L2J3-F1
#
_cell.length_a   1.000
_cell.length_b   1.000
_cell.length_c   1.000
_cell.angle_alpha   90.00
_cell.angle_beta   90.00
_cell.angle_gamma   90.00
#
_symmetry.space_group_name_H-M   'P 1'
#
loop_
_entity.id
_entity.type
_entity.pdbx_description
1 polymer ?
#
loop_
_entity_poly.entity_id
_entity_poly.type
_entity_poly.pdbx_seq_one_letter_code
_entity_poly.pdbx_strand_id
1 'polypeptide(L)'
;MKADTSKEPKMVVYRRNPGDPLTERQKANIAELLANPNRVIDTSDIPELSEEAWKTAVRGKFYRPVKKAVSLRLDADVIAWLKRDGEGYQTRANRMLRELMLKDMKSA
;
A
#
# COMPACT_ATOMS: atom_id res chain seq x y z
N MET A 1 -25.29 35.92 22.17
CA MET A 1 -24.52 34.67 22.37
C MET A 1 -23.90 34.30 21.03
N LYS A 2 -22.59 34.51 20.82
CA LYS A 2 -21.92 34.13 19.57
C LYS A 2 -21.32 32.74 19.76
N ALA A 3 -21.70 31.80 18.89
CA ALA A 3 -21.10 30.48 18.85
C ALA A 3 -19.63 30.60 18.44
N ASP A 4 -18.74 30.11 19.30
CA ASP A 4 -17.31 29.99 19.04
C ASP A 4 -17.12 28.92 17.96
N THR A 5 -16.96 29.39 16.72
CA THR A 5 -16.72 28.59 15.52
C THR A 5 -15.22 28.63 15.23
N SER A 6 -14.39 28.00 16.08
CA SER A 6 -12.96 27.90 15.77
C SER A 6 -12.28 26.68 16.39
N LYS A 7 -12.54 25.48 15.85
CA LYS A 7 -11.61 24.34 15.95
C LYS A 7 -11.97 23.23 14.97
N GLU A 8 -11.91 23.54 13.68
CA GLU A 8 -11.73 22.48 12.69
C GLU A 8 -10.32 21.89 12.87
N PRO A 9 -10.15 20.55 12.86
CA PRO A 9 -8.83 19.94 13.00
C PRO A 9 -7.98 20.29 11.78
N LYS A 10 -7.06 21.25 11.91
CA LYS A 10 -6.04 21.54 10.90
C LYS A 10 -5.10 20.33 10.80
N MET A 11 -5.08 19.69 9.63
CA MET A 11 -4.15 18.60 9.35
C MET A 11 -2.71 19.13 9.41
N VAL A 12 -1.92 18.71 10.40
CA VAL A 12 -0.51 19.07 10.52
C VAL A 12 0.31 18.06 9.72
N VAL A 13 0.85 18.48 8.58
CA VAL A 13 1.72 17.64 7.76
C VAL A 13 3.15 17.77 8.26
N TYR A 14 3.66 16.74 8.95
CA TYR A 14 5.07 16.65 9.29
C TYR A 14 5.85 16.01 8.14
N ARG A 15 6.70 16.78 7.45
CA ARG A 15 7.73 16.25 6.56
C ARG A 15 9.07 16.32 7.30
N ARG A 16 9.64 15.16 7.64
CA ARG A 16 11.03 15.07 8.14
C ARG A 16 11.90 14.50 7.05
N ASN A 17 13.06 15.09 6.84
CA ASN A 17 14.11 14.50 6.04
C ASN A 17 14.91 13.52 6.92
N PRO A 18 15.38 12.39 6.36
CA PRO A 18 16.30 11.51 7.07
C PRO A 18 17.53 12.29 7.55
N GLY A 19 17.81 12.28 8.86
CA GLY A 19 18.95 12.98 9.46
C GLY A 19 18.63 14.33 10.13
N ASP A 20 17.39 14.82 10.05
CA ASP A 20 16.98 16.02 10.80
C ASP A 20 17.16 15.78 12.33
N PRO A 21 17.84 16.67 13.06
CA PRO A 21 18.09 16.49 14.47
C PRO A 21 16.79 16.54 15.29
N LEU A 22 16.72 15.73 16.33
CA LEU A 22 15.60 15.74 17.27
C LEU A 22 15.54 17.10 17.99
N THR A 23 14.35 17.66 18.12
CA THR A 23 14.16 18.88 18.91
C THR A 23 14.31 18.56 20.39
N GLU A 24 14.68 19.56 21.20
CA GLU A 24 14.85 19.38 22.65
C GLU A 24 13.59 18.83 23.33
N ARG A 25 12.40 19.24 22.87
CA ARG A 25 11.12 18.69 23.33
C ARG A 25 10.98 17.19 23.06
N GLN A 26 11.50 16.71 21.94
CA GLN A 26 11.45 15.29 21.61
C GLN A 26 12.45 14.48 22.43
N LYS A 27 13.65 15.01 22.63
CA LYS A 27 14.64 14.37 23.51
C LYS A 27 14.11 14.24 24.94
N ALA A 28 13.47 15.29 25.45
CA ALA A 28 12.85 15.28 26.78
C ALA A 28 11.70 14.24 26.86
N ASN A 29 10.83 14.17 25.86
CA ASN A 29 9.76 13.17 25.81
C ASN A 29 10.31 11.73 25.77
N ILE A 30 11.34 11.47 24.96
CA ILE A 30 12.01 10.16 24.92
C ILE A 30 12.62 9.82 26.28
N ALA A 31 13.29 10.78 26.93
CA ALA A 31 13.88 10.58 28.26
C ALA A 31 12.81 10.26 29.33
N GLU A 32 11.66 10.91 29.27
CA GLU A 32 10.50 10.63 30.13
C GLU A 32 9.95 9.22 29.91
N LEU A 33 9.80 8.78 28.65
CA LEU A 33 9.35 7.42 28.33
C LEU A 33 10.34 6.35 28.81
N LEU A 34 11.64 6.61 28.68
CA LEU A 34 12.69 5.69 29.14
C LEU A 34 12.77 5.58 30.66
N ALA A 35 12.39 6.64 31.38
CA ALA A 35 12.41 6.66 32.85
C ALA A 35 11.35 5.74 33.48
N ASN A 36 10.30 5.37 32.74
CA ASN A 36 9.26 4.45 33.21
C ASN A 36 9.01 3.30 32.22
N PRO A 37 9.94 2.32 32.15
CA PRO A 37 9.87 1.22 31.19
C PRO A 37 8.72 0.24 31.48
N ASN A 38 8.25 0.17 32.72
CA ASN A 38 7.20 -0.75 33.16
C ASN A 38 5.80 -0.13 33.12
N ARG A 39 5.61 0.98 32.41
CA ARG A 39 4.27 1.54 32.21
C ARG A 39 3.42 0.51 31.49
N VAL A 40 2.31 0.12 32.11
CA VAL A 40 1.32 -0.76 31.49
C VAL A 40 0.76 -0.05 30.26
N ILE A 41 1.03 -0.60 29.08
CA ILE A 41 0.44 -0.18 27.81
C ILE A 41 -0.84 -0.98 27.65
N ASP A 42 -1.98 -0.30 27.57
CA ASP A 42 -3.25 -0.94 27.23
C ASP A 42 -3.24 -1.26 25.73
N THR A 43 -3.29 -2.56 25.39
CA THR A 43 -3.36 -3.07 24.01
C THR A 43 -4.67 -3.80 23.75
N SER A 44 -5.71 -3.57 24.57
CA SER A 44 -6.98 -4.28 24.47
C SER A 44 -7.68 -4.11 23.11
N ASP A 45 -7.40 -3.02 22.41
CA ASP A 45 -7.92 -2.68 21.08
C ASP A 45 -7.11 -3.31 19.92
N ILE A 46 -5.89 -3.77 20.18
CA ILE A 46 -4.98 -4.33 19.18
C ILE A 46 -4.52 -5.72 19.66
N PRO A 47 -5.38 -6.74 19.56
CA PRO A 47 -5.01 -8.11 19.93
C PRO A 47 -3.89 -8.63 19.00
N GLU A 48 -3.02 -9.47 19.55
CA GLU A 48 -1.99 -10.15 18.76
C GLU A 48 -2.62 -11.09 17.72
N LEU A 49 -1.98 -11.19 16.56
CA LEU A 49 -2.44 -12.05 15.48
C LEU A 49 -2.20 -13.52 15.85
N SER A 50 -3.26 -14.32 15.93
CA SER A 50 -3.15 -15.76 16.22
C SER A 50 -2.45 -16.53 15.09
N GLU A 51 -1.87 -17.70 15.40
CA GLU A 51 -1.28 -18.58 14.38
C GLU A 51 -2.28 -18.98 13.28
N GLU A 52 -3.57 -19.11 13.63
CA GLU A 52 -4.65 -19.40 12.69
C GLU A 52 -4.89 -18.23 11.72
N ALA A 53 -4.82 -17.00 12.21
CA ALA A 53 -4.88 -15.80 11.37
C ALA A 53 -3.65 -15.70 10.46
N TRP A 54 -2.46 -16.10 10.94
CA TRP A 54 -1.26 -16.18 10.10
C TRP A 54 -1.37 -17.23 9.00
N LYS A 55 -1.98 -18.39 9.26
CA LYS A 55 -2.20 -19.45 8.25
C LYS A 55 -3.07 -18.98 7.08
N THR A 56 -4.00 -18.05 7.34
CA THR A 56 -4.91 -17.49 6.32
C THR A 56 -4.42 -16.15 5.74
N ALA A 57 -3.26 -15.67 6.17
CA ALA A 57 -2.72 -14.40 5.70
C ALA A 57 -2.34 -14.44 4.21
N VAL A 58 -2.94 -13.56 3.41
CA VAL A 58 -2.63 -13.45 1.98
C VAL A 58 -1.40 -12.56 1.77
N ARG A 59 -0.26 -13.18 1.49
CA ARG A 59 0.94 -12.44 1.08
C ARG A 59 0.70 -11.73 -0.26
N GLY A 60 0.99 -10.43 -0.31
CA GLY A 60 0.98 -9.69 -1.57
C GLY A 60 -0.40 -9.23 -2.05
N LYS A 61 -1.43 -9.18 -1.18
CA LYS A 61 -2.76 -8.62 -1.51
C LYS A 61 -2.71 -7.24 -2.19
N PHE A 62 -1.70 -6.43 -1.84
CA PHE A 62 -1.51 -5.09 -2.40
C PHE A 62 -0.42 -5.01 -3.49
N TYR A 63 0.19 -6.13 -3.87
CA TYR A 63 1.19 -6.14 -4.92
C TYR A 63 0.55 -5.77 -6.26
N ARG A 64 0.98 -4.65 -6.83
CA ARG A 64 0.64 -4.22 -8.18
C ARG A 64 1.87 -4.33 -9.06
N PRO A 65 1.85 -5.15 -10.12
CA PRO A 65 2.95 -5.19 -11.06
C PRO A 65 3.17 -3.82 -11.70
N VAL A 66 4.43 -3.40 -11.77
CA VAL A 66 4.82 -2.16 -12.45
C VAL A 66 4.64 -2.37 -13.96
N LYS A 67 3.68 -1.65 -14.55
CA LYS A 67 3.46 -1.63 -15.99
C LYS A 67 4.50 -0.72 -16.63
N LYS A 68 5.20 -1.20 -17.65
CA LYS A 68 6.06 -0.36 -18.49
C LYS A 68 5.31 -0.02 -19.77
N ALA A 69 5.20 1.27 -20.10
CA ALA A 69 4.62 1.70 -21.36
C ALA A 69 5.61 1.37 -22.49
N VAL A 70 5.20 0.46 -23.38
CA VAL A 70 5.97 0.05 -24.55
C VAL A 70 5.13 0.29 -25.81
N SER A 71 5.77 0.72 -26.89
CA SER A 71 5.12 0.80 -28.21
C SER A 71 5.22 -0.57 -28.88
N LEU A 72 4.08 -1.25 -29.01
CA LEU A 72 3.97 -2.55 -29.68
C LEU A 72 2.94 -2.43 -30.81
N ARG A 73 3.26 -2.98 -31.98
CA ARG A 73 2.30 -3.13 -33.08
C ARG A 73 1.62 -4.49 -32.95
N LEU A 74 0.30 -4.50 -33.09
CA LEU A 74 -0.54 -5.70 -33.12
C LEU A 74 -1.34 -5.68 -34.42
N ASP A 75 -1.68 -6.85 -34.92
CA ASP A 75 -2.50 -6.98 -36.13
C ASP A 75 -3.92 -6.43 -35.91
N ALA A 76 -4.53 -5.96 -37.00
CA ALA A 76 -5.82 -5.27 -36.95
C ALA A 76 -6.96 -6.18 -36.48
N ASP A 77 -6.93 -7.45 -36.86
CA ASP A 77 -7.87 -8.49 -36.44
C ASP A 77 -7.72 -8.84 -34.96
N VAL A 78 -6.49 -8.92 -34.45
CA VAL A 78 -6.21 -9.11 -33.01
C VAL A 78 -6.74 -7.95 -32.19
N ILE A 79 -6.56 -6.71 -32.67
CA ILE A 79 -7.12 -5.51 -32.01
C ILE A 79 -8.65 -5.56 -32.04
N ALA A 80 -9.25 -5.92 -33.18
CA ALA A 80 -10.71 -6.04 -33.31
C ALA A 80 -11.27 -7.09 -32.36
N TRP A 81 -10.64 -8.25 -32.25
CA TRP A 81 -11.00 -9.32 -31.32
C TRP A 81 -10.88 -8.86 -29.86
N LEU A 82 -9.78 -8.23 -29.48
CA LEU A 82 -9.57 -7.73 -28.11
C LEU A 82 -10.58 -6.65 -27.71
N LYS A 83 -11.06 -5.85 -28.67
CA LYS A 83 -12.07 -4.80 -28.46
C LYS A 83 -13.51 -5.31 -28.46
N ARG A 84 -13.77 -6.58 -28.81
CA ARG A 84 -15.11 -7.17 -28.86
C ARG A 84 -15.91 -6.96 -27.57
N ASP A 85 -15.26 -7.08 -26.43
CA ASP A 85 -15.88 -6.97 -25.10
C ASP A 85 -15.85 -5.54 -24.51
N GLY A 86 -15.61 -4.53 -25.34
CA GLY A 86 -15.63 -3.11 -24.95
C GLY A 86 -14.32 -2.58 -24.37
N GLU A 87 -14.42 -1.56 -23.51
CA GLU A 87 -13.27 -0.86 -22.94
C GLU A 87 -12.33 -1.79 -22.13
N GLY A 88 -11.07 -1.38 -21.97
CA GLY A 88 -10.09 -2.15 -21.17
C GLY A 88 -9.35 -3.26 -21.93
N TYR A 89 -9.40 -3.27 -23.26
CA TYR A 89 -8.71 -4.25 -24.11
C TYR A 89 -7.20 -4.36 -23.82
N GLN A 90 -6.53 -3.24 -23.47
CA GLN A 90 -5.12 -3.24 -23.09
C GLN A 90 -4.84 -4.02 -21.80
N THR A 91 -5.73 -3.90 -20.81
CA THR A 91 -5.63 -4.67 -19.55
C THR A 91 -5.88 -6.15 -19.80
N ARG A 92 -6.84 -6.50 -20.68
CA ARG A 92 -7.09 -7.89 -21.09
C ARG A 92 -5.89 -8.48 -21.84
N ALA A 93 -5.32 -7.74 -22.78
CA ALA A 93 -4.13 -8.17 -23.52
C ALA A 93 -2.96 -8.46 -22.58
N ASN A 94 -2.66 -7.54 -21.65
CA ASN A 94 -1.59 -7.74 -20.68
C ASN A 94 -1.83 -8.92 -19.73
N ARG A 95 -3.09 -9.20 -19.38
CA ARG A 95 -3.47 -10.39 -18.59
C ARG A 95 -3.22 -11.68 -19.37
N MET A 96 -3.65 -11.76 -20.62
CA MET A 96 -3.44 -12.93 -21.50
C MET A 96 -1.94 -13.20 -21.70
N LEU A 97 -1.15 -12.17 -21.99
CA LEU A 97 0.31 -12.30 -22.15
C LEU A 97 0.97 -12.84 -20.87
N ARG A 98 0.52 -12.39 -19.71
CA ARG A 98 1.01 -12.90 -18.42
C ARG A 98 0.65 -14.37 -18.19
N GLU A 99 -0.59 -14.76 -18.48
CA GLU A 99 -1.04 -16.15 -18.35
C GLU A 99 -0.22 -17.08 -19.25
N LEU A 100 0.05 -16.66 -20.50
CA LEU A 100 0.90 -17.40 -21.43
C LEU A 100 2.34 -17.51 -20.92
N MET A 101 2.95 -16.41 -20.47
CA MET A 101 4.30 -16.40 -19.90
C MET A 101 4.41 -17.35 -18.69
N LEU A 102 3.45 -17.32 -17.77
CA LEU A 102 3.45 -18.20 -16.59
C LEU A 102 3.24 -19.66 -16.94
N LYS A 103 2.48 -19.96 -18.00
CA LYS A 103 2.30 -21.33 -18.49
C LYS A 103 3.60 -21.86 -19.09
N ASP A 104 4.26 -21.07 -19.92
CA ASP A 104 5.56 -21.39 -20.52
C ASP A 104 6.63 -21.68 -19.47
N MET A 105 6.74 -20.81 -18.46
CA MET A 105 7.68 -20.98 -17.34
C MET A 105 7.42 -22.21 -16.46
N LYS A 106 6.23 -22.81 -16.50
CA LYS A 106 5.91 -24.04 -15.74
C LYS A 106 6.15 -25.31 -16.56
N SER A 107 6.30 -25.18 -17.87
CA SER A 107 6.53 -26.29 -18.79
C SER A 107 8.01 -26.49 -19.12
N ALA A 108 8.87 -25.56 -18.70
CA ALA A 108 10.32 -25.64 -18.70
C ALA A 108 10.85 -26.08 -17.33
#